data_AF-A0A2T2VZ63-F1
#
_entry.id   AF-A0A2T2VZ63-F1
#
_cell.length_a   1.000
_cell.length_b   1.000
_cell.length_c   1.000
_cell.angle_alpha   90.00
_cell.angle_beta   90.00
_cell.angle_gamma   90.00
#
_symmetry.space_group_name_H-M   'P 1'
#
loop_
_entity.id
_entity.type
_entity.pdbx_description
1 polymer ?
#
loop_
_entity_poly.entity_id
_entity_poly.type
_entity_poly.pdbx_seq_one_letter_code
_entity_poly.pdbx_strand_id
1 'polypeptide(L)'
;MATRLWSFLTADIYDLVALEGAKGTVDAADAVLGLAEVFAEEGPNLQKLAPLVNQLDSLLAALNSPLGKLVGSTLPFLPIGPGLLKVYLEITQKELTLAQSVALISQAAYLESFREFVKQHPKVEQWLAAKDGTPQAKTITLEMKALGIFELSDQDARLAALHFQQSSLATAFNNALRARLVQLGIDDLKMANRIVEVIAKKTNRHMKTAIADAKSCLNLRLE
;
A
#
# COMPACT_ATOMS: atom_id res chain seq x y z
N MET A 1 0.65 16.12 13.98
CA MET A 1 0.15 16.84 12.77
C MET A 1 -0.60 15.84 11.91
N ALA A 2 -1.54 16.26 11.06
CA ALA A 2 -2.19 15.35 10.12
C ALA A 2 -1.33 15.26 8.85
N THR A 3 -1.05 14.04 8.38
CA THR A 3 -0.21 13.83 7.19
C THR A 3 -1.01 13.12 6.11
N ARG A 4 -0.97 13.65 4.88
CA ARG A 4 -1.50 12.91 3.73
C ARG A 4 -0.75 11.60 3.59
N LEU A 5 -1.50 10.53 3.34
CA LEU A 5 -1.06 9.15 3.52
C LEU A 5 0.28 8.78 2.84
N TRP A 6 0.66 9.43 1.74
CA TRP A 6 1.86 9.03 0.98
C TRP A 6 2.70 10.18 0.42
N SER A 7 2.17 11.41 0.35
CA SER A 7 2.82 12.51 -0.38
C SER A 7 4.18 12.93 0.20
N PHE A 8 4.51 12.51 1.42
CA PHE A 8 5.78 12.82 2.07
C PHE A 8 6.96 12.07 1.44
N LEU A 9 6.77 10.82 0.98
CA LEU A 9 7.85 10.08 0.32
C LEU A 9 8.16 10.68 -1.03
N THR A 10 7.14 10.98 -1.83
CA THR A 10 7.33 11.47 -3.20
C THR A 10 7.88 12.88 -3.22
N ALA A 11 7.34 13.80 -2.41
CA ALA A 11 7.82 15.18 -2.38
C ALA A 11 9.28 15.27 -1.91
N ASP A 12 9.62 14.61 -0.79
CA ASP A 12 10.94 14.75 -0.18
C ASP A 12 12.03 13.99 -0.96
N ILE A 13 11.72 12.82 -1.53
CA ILE A 13 12.70 12.04 -2.31
C ILE A 13 12.91 12.66 -3.71
N TYR A 14 11.86 13.21 -4.33
CA TYR A 14 11.97 13.88 -5.62
C TYR A 14 12.94 15.06 -5.57
N ASP A 15 12.79 15.91 -4.55
CA ASP A 15 13.64 17.08 -4.35
C ASP A 15 15.12 16.72 -4.09
N LEU A 16 15.37 15.52 -3.54
CA LEU A 16 16.73 15.06 -3.19
C LEU A 16 17.41 14.27 -4.30
N VAL A 17 16.63 13.57 -5.14
CA VAL A 17 17.18 12.62 -6.13
C VAL A 17 17.17 13.16 -7.55
N ALA A 18 16.42 14.23 -7.86
CA ALA A 18 16.44 14.99 -9.14
C ALA A 18 16.89 14.17 -10.36
N LEU A 19 16.27 13.02 -10.60
CA LEU A 19 16.55 12.18 -11.75
C LEU A 19 15.72 12.71 -12.91
N GLU A 20 16.36 13.36 -13.87
CA GLU A 20 15.78 13.58 -15.19
C GLU A 20 15.53 12.22 -15.84
N GLY A 21 14.25 11.86 -15.99
CA GLY A 21 13.87 10.75 -16.85
C GLY A 21 13.03 9.69 -16.18
N ALA A 22 11.74 9.97 -16.04
CA ALA A 22 10.71 8.93 -16.09
C ALA A 22 9.41 9.52 -16.63
N LYS A 23 9.45 10.08 -17.85
CA LYS A 23 8.22 10.37 -18.63
C LYS A 23 7.69 9.07 -19.21
N GLY A 24 7.20 8.20 -18.34
CA GLY A 24 6.44 7.02 -18.70
C GLY A 24 5.34 6.83 -17.67
N THR A 25 4.08 6.84 -18.11
CA THR A 25 2.97 6.42 -17.26
C THR A 25 3.03 4.90 -17.11
N VAL A 26 3.86 4.43 -16.18
CA VAL A 26 3.84 3.04 -15.72
C VAL A 26 2.56 2.83 -14.93
N ASP A 27 1.88 1.70 -15.12
CA ASP A 27 0.68 1.37 -14.34
C ASP A 27 1.07 1.20 -12.86
N ALA A 28 0.21 1.63 -11.93
CA ALA A 28 0.52 1.60 -10.51
C ALA A 28 0.83 0.19 -9.98
N ALA A 29 0.24 -0.86 -10.59
CA ALA A 29 0.63 -2.24 -10.31
C ALA A 29 2.09 -2.51 -10.68
N ASP A 30 2.55 -2.09 -11.86
CA ASP A 30 3.92 -2.33 -12.31
C ASP A 30 4.94 -1.64 -11.41
N ALA A 31 4.64 -0.42 -10.97
CA ALA A 31 5.52 0.29 -10.05
C ALA A 31 5.60 -0.42 -8.67
N VAL A 32 4.48 -0.90 -8.13
CA VAL A 32 4.48 -1.68 -6.88
C VAL A 32 5.20 -3.03 -7.03
N LEU A 33 5.01 -3.72 -8.16
CA LEU A 33 5.69 -4.97 -8.46
C LEU A 33 7.20 -4.78 -8.62
N GLY A 34 7.62 -3.73 -9.34
CA GLY A 34 9.02 -3.36 -9.44
C GLY A 34 9.65 -3.03 -8.09
N LEU A 35 8.92 -2.36 -7.18
CA LEU A 35 9.41 -2.15 -5.81
C LEU A 35 9.62 -3.48 -5.09
N ALA A 36 8.66 -4.41 -5.22
CA ALA A 36 8.77 -5.73 -4.61
C ALA A 36 9.98 -6.52 -5.15
N GLU A 37 10.23 -6.45 -6.46
CA GLU A 37 11.38 -7.06 -7.13
C GLU A 37 12.70 -6.49 -6.59
N VAL A 38 12.86 -5.16 -6.60
CA VAL A 38 14.10 -4.53 -6.14
C VAL A 38 14.38 -4.87 -4.68
N PHE A 39 13.38 -4.82 -3.80
CA PHE A 39 13.57 -5.19 -2.39
C PHE A 39 13.83 -6.69 -2.18
N ALA A 40 13.36 -7.56 -3.08
CA ALA A 40 13.62 -8.99 -3.01
C ALA A 40 15.03 -9.36 -3.52
N GLU A 41 15.51 -8.69 -4.57
CA GLU A 41 16.76 -9.06 -5.26
C GLU A 41 17.99 -8.30 -4.74
N GLU A 42 17.86 -7.00 -4.49
CA GLU A 42 19.02 -6.10 -4.31
C GLU A 42 18.98 -5.30 -3.00
N GLY A 43 17.88 -5.40 -2.24
CA GLY A 43 17.66 -4.56 -1.07
C GLY A 43 17.47 -3.09 -1.47
N PRO A 44 17.87 -2.10 -0.65
CA PRO A 44 17.60 -0.68 -0.89
C PRO A 44 18.53 -0.09 -1.98
N ASN A 45 18.43 -0.56 -3.23
CA ASN A 45 19.14 0.03 -4.37
C ASN A 45 18.46 1.32 -4.85
N LEU A 46 18.96 2.47 -4.39
CA LEU A 46 18.36 3.78 -4.65
C LEU A 46 18.20 4.12 -6.13
N GLN A 47 19.15 3.73 -6.99
CA GLN A 47 19.07 4.05 -8.42
C GLN A 47 17.88 3.37 -9.11
N LYS A 48 17.53 2.15 -8.65
CA LYS A 48 16.38 1.41 -9.17
C LYS A 48 15.07 1.78 -8.47
N LEU A 49 15.12 2.13 -7.19
CA LEU A 49 13.94 2.52 -6.41
C LEU A 49 13.42 3.91 -6.77
N ALA A 50 14.31 4.88 -7.02
CA ALA A 50 13.92 6.26 -7.29
C ALA A 50 12.90 6.42 -8.43
N PRO A 51 13.07 5.82 -9.63
CA PRO A 51 12.06 5.95 -10.68
C PRO A 51 10.72 5.32 -10.28
N LEU A 52 10.72 4.23 -9.50
CA LEU A 52 9.51 3.55 -9.06
C LEU A 52 8.76 4.35 -7.99
N VAL A 53 9.48 4.91 -7.02
CA VAL A 53 8.90 5.77 -5.97
C VAL A 53 8.29 7.03 -6.58
N ASN A 54 8.96 7.65 -7.55
CA ASN A 54 8.46 8.86 -8.23
C ASN A 54 7.20 8.62 -9.07
N GLN A 55 6.96 7.38 -9.50
CA GLN A 55 5.77 7.00 -10.27
C GLN A 55 4.57 6.64 -9.39
N LEU A 56 4.75 6.57 -8.07
CA LEU A 56 3.71 6.11 -7.15
C LEU A 56 3.07 7.27 -6.39
N ASP A 57 1.80 7.54 -6.69
CA ASP A 57 0.96 8.40 -5.84
C ASP A 57 0.65 7.76 -4.47
N SER A 58 0.67 6.42 -4.39
CA SER A 58 0.48 5.59 -3.19
C SER A 58 0.71 4.12 -3.56
N LEU A 59 1.14 3.26 -2.62
CA LEU A 59 1.16 1.81 -2.87
C LEU A 59 -0.26 1.27 -3.14
N LEU A 60 -1.27 1.82 -2.48
CA LEU A 60 -2.67 1.45 -2.71
C LEU A 60 -3.22 1.98 -4.04
N ALA A 61 -2.50 2.84 -4.75
CA ALA A 61 -2.85 3.15 -6.14
C ALA A 61 -2.85 1.89 -7.01
N ALA A 62 -2.10 0.84 -6.64
CA ALA A 62 -2.17 -0.46 -7.31
C ALA A 62 -3.55 -1.11 -7.22
N LEU A 63 -4.41 -0.73 -6.26
CA LEU A 63 -5.79 -1.20 -6.24
C LEU A 63 -6.67 -0.60 -7.36
N ASN A 64 -6.23 0.48 -8.02
CA ASN A 64 -6.86 1.02 -9.24
C ASN A 64 -6.45 0.30 -10.51
N SER A 65 -5.32 -0.42 -10.46
CA SER A 65 -4.89 -1.23 -11.59
C SER A 65 -5.75 -2.49 -11.72
N PRO A 66 -5.60 -3.26 -12.81
CA PRO A 66 -6.13 -4.61 -12.89
C PRO A 66 -5.65 -5.46 -11.70
N LEU A 67 -6.58 -5.80 -10.80
CA LEU A 67 -6.27 -6.43 -9.52
C LEU A 67 -5.69 -7.85 -9.68
N GLY A 68 -6.05 -8.56 -10.74
CA GLY A 68 -5.54 -9.91 -11.03
C GLY A 68 -4.01 -9.90 -11.24
N LYS A 69 -3.49 -8.90 -11.96
CA LYS A 69 -2.05 -8.67 -12.12
C LYS A 69 -1.32 -8.50 -10.79
N LEU A 70 -1.90 -7.71 -9.88
CA LEU A 70 -1.32 -7.45 -8.56
C LEU A 70 -1.26 -8.71 -7.69
N VAL A 71 -2.36 -9.47 -7.62
CA VAL A 71 -2.47 -10.64 -6.74
C VAL A 71 -1.81 -11.90 -7.32
N GLY A 72 -1.63 -11.97 -8.64
CA GLY A 72 -0.90 -13.02 -9.32
C GLY A 72 0.61 -13.00 -9.08
N SER A 73 1.14 -11.95 -8.43
CA SER A 73 2.55 -11.86 -8.09
C SER A 73 3.00 -12.88 -7.04
N THR A 74 4.12 -13.54 -7.32
CA THR A 74 4.80 -14.44 -6.39
C THR A 74 5.59 -13.68 -5.32
N LEU A 75 5.83 -12.38 -5.49
CA LEU A 75 6.63 -11.57 -4.57
C LEU A 75 5.79 -11.04 -3.40
N PRO A 76 6.35 -10.99 -2.18
CA PRO A 76 5.69 -10.36 -1.03
C PRO A 76 5.79 -8.83 -1.09
N PHE A 77 4.73 -8.14 -0.68
CA PHE A 77 4.68 -6.69 -0.55
C PHE A 77 5.13 -6.22 0.83
N LEU A 78 5.11 -7.11 1.83
CA LEU A 78 5.46 -6.78 3.21
C LEU A 78 6.82 -6.05 3.38
N PRO A 79 7.89 -6.41 2.65
CA PRO A 79 9.19 -5.73 2.78
C PRO A 79 9.20 -4.28 2.28
N ILE A 80 8.25 -3.89 1.41
CA ILE A 80 8.23 -2.56 0.77
C ILE A 80 8.12 -1.45 1.83
N GLY A 81 7.24 -1.63 2.83
CA GLY A 81 7.03 -0.64 3.88
C GLY A 81 8.32 -0.31 4.65
N PRO A 82 8.90 -1.28 5.38
CA PRO A 82 10.19 -1.10 6.07
C PRO A 82 11.34 -0.68 5.15
N GLY A 83 11.38 -1.20 3.92
CA GLY A 83 12.39 -0.85 2.93
C GLY A 83 12.38 0.62 2.55
N LEU A 84 11.19 1.18 2.26
CA LEU A 84 11.05 2.59 1.93
C LEU A 84 11.30 3.51 3.13
N LEU A 85 11.00 3.07 4.36
CA LEU A 85 11.38 3.81 5.57
C LEU A 85 12.90 3.93 5.71
N LYS A 86 13.63 2.83 5.47
CA LYS A 86 15.10 2.81 5.51
C LYS A 86 15.69 3.75 4.46
N VAL A 87 15.20 3.64 3.22
CA VAL A 87 15.61 4.52 2.11
C VAL A 87 15.37 5.99 2.44
N TYR A 88 14.19 6.34 2.96
CA TYR A 88 13.90 7.72 3.34
C TYR A 88 14.88 8.24 4.41
N LEU A 89 15.12 7.45 5.46
CA LEU A 89 16.03 7.83 6.54
C LEU A 89 17.47 8.00 6.04
N GLU A 90 17.94 7.10 5.17
CA GLU A 90 19.29 7.14 4.59
C GLU A 90 19.50 8.37 3.71
N ILE A 91 18.51 8.74 2.88
CA ILE A 91 18.61 9.89 1.97
C ILE A 91 18.45 11.21 2.73
N THR A 92 17.39 11.32 3.53
CA THR A 92 16.98 12.62 4.10
C THR A 92 17.70 12.93 5.42
N GLN A 93 18.25 11.89 6.08
CA GLN A 93 18.77 11.96 7.45
C GLN A 93 17.73 12.52 8.45
N LYS A 94 16.43 12.43 8.11
CA LYS A 94 15.32 12.89 8.93
C LYS A 94 14.47 11.70 9.35
N GLU A 95 14.04 11.71 10.60
CA GLU A 95 13.06 10.76 11.10
C GLU A 95 11.67 11.10 10.55
N LEU A 96 10.94 10.07 10.13
CA LEU A 96 9.52 10.19 9.82
C LEU A 96 8.69 10.29 11.10
N THR A 97 7.58 11.02 11.02
CA THR A 97 6.59 11.03 12.10
C THR A 97 5.95 9.65 12.24
N LEU A 98 5.34 9.39 13.39
CA LEU A 98 4.58 8.16 13.61
C LEU A 98 3.50 7.96 12.54
N ALA A 99 2.74 9.00 12.24
CA ALA A 99 1.71 8.95 11.20
C ALA A 99 2.29 8.56 9.83
N GLN A 100 3.41 9.18 9.42
CA GLN A 100 4.06 8.85 8.16
C GLN A 100 4.52 7.39 8.12
N SER A 101 5.17 6.93 9.18
CA SER A 101 5.66 5.56 9.27
C SER A 101 4.53 4.52 9.22
N VAL A 102 3.46 4.74 9.99
CA VAL A 102 2.29 3.85 10.02
C VAL A 102 1.57 3.87 8.69
N ALA A 103 1.46 5.03 8.04
CA ALA A 103 0.87 5.14 6.71
C ALA A 103 1.61 4.29 5.67
N LEU A 104 2.94 4.28 5.71
CA LEU A 104 3.79 3.46 4.84
C LEU A 104 3.60 1.95 5.08
N ILE A 105 3.75 1.54 6.34
CA ILE A 105 3.70 0.14 6.73
C ILE A 105 2.31 -0.44 6.50
N SER A 106 1.25 0.31 6.83
CA SER A 106 -0.13 -0.15 6.69
C SER A 106 -0.49 -0.44 5.23
N GLN A 107 -0.03 0.37 4.27
CA GLN A 107 -0.33 0.15 2.86
C GLN A 107 0.31 -1.16 2.37
N ALA A 108 1.60 -1.38 2.63
CA ALA A 108 2.30 -2.61 2.28
C ALA A 108 1.66 -3.85 2.96
N ALA A 109 1.34 -3.74 4.25
CA ALA A 109 0.70 -4.80 5.01
C ALA A 109 -0.72 -5.12 4.51
N TYR A 110 -1.48 -4.10 4.06
CA TYR A 110 -2.82 -4.29 3.52
C TYR A 110 -2.80 -4.98 2.16
N LEU A 111 -1.87 -4.59 1.28
CA LEU A 111 -1.65 -5.28 0.00
C LEU A 111 -1.23 -6.73 0.21
N GLU A 112 -0.32 -6.99 1.16
CA GLU A 112 0.07 -8.35 1.52
C GLU A 112 -1.13 -9.16 2.01
N SER A 113 -1.93 -8.58 2.90
CA SER A 113 -3.14 -9.24 3.39
C SER A 113 -4.14 -9.54 2.28
N PHE A 114 -4.30 -8.65 1.31
CA PHE A 114 -5.18 -8.87 0.16
C PHE A 114 -4.65 -10.00 -0.73
N ARG A 115 -3.36 -9.98 -1.05
CA ARG A 115 -2.69 -11.04 -1.80
C ARG A 115 -2.84 -12.40 -1.13
N GLU A 116 -2.58 -12.50 0.18
CA GLU A 116 -2.78 -13.74 0.93
C GLU A 116 -4.23 -14.22 0.94
N PHE A 117 -5.20 -13.30 1.06
CA PHE A 117 -6.61 -13.63 0.96
C PHE A 117 -6.91 -14.26 -0.41
N VAL A 118 -6.49 -13.63 -1.50
CA VAL A 118 -6.76 -14.13 -2.85
C VAL A 118 -6.11 -15.50 -3.09
N LYS A 119 -4.86 -15.71 -2.64
CA LYS A 119 -4.19 -17.02 -2.71
C LYS A 119 -4.92 -18.14 -1.97
N GLN A 120 -5.59 -17.81 -0.86
CA GLN A 120 -6.41 -18.76 -0.11
C GLN A 120 -7.78 -19.02 -0.74
N HIS A 121 -8.16 -18.23 -1.74
CA HIS A 121 -9.45 -18.29 -2.41
C HIS A 121 -9.28 -18.31 -3.95
N PRO A 122 -8.88 -19.45 -4.55
CA PRO A 122 -8.58 -19.54 -5.99
C PRO A 122 -9.71 -19.09 -6.92
N LYS A 123 -10.97 -19.22 -6.48
CA LYS A 123 -12.13 -18.70 -7.23
C LYS A 123 -12.11 -17.17 -7.34
N VAL A 124 -11.68 -16.47 -6.29
CA VAL A 124 -11.52 -15.01 -6.29
C VAL A 124 -10.36 -14.61 -7.21
N GLU A 125 -9.25 -15.34 -7.15
CA GLU A 125 -8.09 -15.11 -8.03
C GLU A 125 -8.46 -15.23 -9.51
N GLN A 126 -9.09 -16.34 -9.90
CA GLN A 126 -9.55 -16.58 -11.28
C GLN A 126 -10.54 -15.51 -11.73
N TRP A 127 -11.45 -15.09 -10.84
CA TRP A 127 -12.41 -14.03 -11.13
C TRP A 127 -11.71 -12.68 -11.34
N LEU A 128 -10.77 -12.29 -10.48
CA LEU A 128 -10.01 -11.05 -10.65
C LEU A 128 -9.23 -11.05 -11.97
N ALA A 129 -8.51 -12.13 -12.27
CA ALA A 129 -7.78 -12.28 -13.53
C ALA A 129 -8.69 -12.17 -14.77
N ALA A 130 -9.90 -12.75 -14.72
CA ALA A 130 -10.87 -12.64 -15.80
C ALA A 130 -11.42 -11.22 -16.00
N LYS A 131 -11.38 -10.38 -14.95
CA LYS A 131 -11.90 -9.00 -14.97
C LYS A 131 -10.85 -7.96 -15.37
N ASP A 132 -9.57 -8.30 -15.37
CA ASP A 132 -8.47 -7.37 -15.65
C ASP A 132 -8.56 -6.69 -17.03
N GLY A 133 -9.12 -7.38 -18.03
CA GLY A 133 -9.31 -6.84 -19.38
C GLY A 133 -10.51 -5.90 -19.55
N THR A 134 -11.33 -5.72 -18.51
CA THR A 134 -12.57 -4.95 -18.61
C THR A 134 -12.34 -3.44 -18.48
N PRO A 135 -13.16 -2.58 -19.12
CA PRO A 135 -13.09 -1.13 -18.93
C PRO A 135 -13.25 -0.69 -17.46
N GLN A 136 -14.05 -1.43 -16.69
CA GLN A 136 -14.27 -1.21 -15.26
C GLN A 136 -12.99 -1.39 -14.45
N ALA A 137 -12.11 -2.31 -14.85
CA ALA A 137 -10.82 -2.51 -14.19
C ALA A 137 -9.90 -1.30 -14.30
N LYS A 138 -10.11 -0.39 -15.26
CA LYS A 138 -9.27 0.80 -15.48
C LYS A 138 -9.86 2.10 -14.91
N THR A 139 -11.06 2.06 -14.34
CA THR A 139 -11.76 3.25 -13.87
C THR A 139 -11.58 3.45 -12.38
N ILE A 140 -11.04 4.62 -11.98
CA ILE A 140 -10.85 4.99 -10.57
C ILE A 140 -12.19 5.29 -9.87
N THR A 141 -12.37 4.79 -8.65
CA THR A 141 -13.56 5.06 -7.83
C THR A 141 -13.41 6.35 -7.02
N LEU A 142 -14.54 6.94 -6.59
CA LEU A 142 -14.51 8.11 -5.70
C LEU A 142 -13.86 7.80 -4.36
N GLU A 143 -14.11 6.60 -3.82
CA GLU A 143 -13.53 6.12 -2.58
C GLU A 143 -12.01 6.00 -2.68
N MET A 144 -11.47 5.65 -3.85
CA MET A 144 -10.04 5.65 -4.05
C MET A 144 -9.45 7.07 -4.12
N LYS A 145 -10.15 8.00 -4.76
CA LYS A 145 -9.74 9.42 -4.72
C LYS A 145 -9.74 9.95 -3.28
N ALA A 146 -10.75 9.60 -2.49
CA ALA A 146 -10.85 9.95 -1.09
C ALA A 146 -9.70 9.36 -0.26
N LEU A 147 -9.27 8.13 -0.57
CA LEU A 147 -8.11 7.51 0.06
C LEU A 147 -6.82 8.29 -0.20
N GLY A 148 -6.63 8.83 -1.42
CA GLY A 148 -5.44 9.62 -1.77
C GLY A 148 -5.31 10.94 -1.00
N ILE A 149 -6.42 11.51 -0.53
CA ILE A 149 -6.45 12.73 0.28
C ILE A 149 -6.66 12.46 1.78
N PHE A 150 -6.71 11.19 2.19
CA PHE A 150 -6.89 10.83 3.59
C PHE A 150 -5.71 11.32 4.42
N GLU A 151 -6.02 12.00 5.52
CA GLU A 151 -5.02 12.48 6.47
C GLU A 151 -5.00 11.60 7.71
N LEU A 152 -3.82 11.07 8.03
CA LEU A 152 -3.62 10.26 9.22
C LEU A 152 -3.06 11.15 10.35
N SER A 153 -3.77 11.19 11.47
CA SER A 153 -3.30 11.85 12.69
C SER A 153 -2.40 10.91 13.51
N ASP A 154 -1.55 11.46 14.38
CA ASP A 154 -0.70 10.63 15.26
C ASP A 154 -1.53 9.74 16.21
N GLN A 155 -2.70 10.22 16.66
CA GLN A 155 -3.61 9.43 17.50
C GLN A 155 -4.18 8.23 16.72
N ASP A 156 -4.66 8.47 15.50
CA ASP A 156 -5.16 7.39 14.64
C ASP A 156 -4.04 6.45 14.21
N ALA A 157 -2.82 6.95 14.02
CA ALA A 157 -1.65 6.13 13.71
C ALA A 157 -1.31 5.16 14.85
N ARG A 158 -1.37 5.60 16.11
CA ARG A 158 -1.20 4.71 17.28
C ARG A 158 -2.26 3.62 17.29
N LEU A 159 -3.52 4.00 17.10
CA LEU A 159 -4.62 3.03 17.03
C LEU A 159 -4.42 2.05 15.88
N ALA A 160 -4.01 2.52 14.70
CA ALA A 160 -3.77 1.67 13.54
C ALA A 160 -2.59 0.71 13.74
N ALA A 161 -1.53 1.14 14.41
CA ALA A 161 -0.37 0.29 14.71
C ALA A 161 -0.72 -0.88 15.65
N LEU A 162 -1.64 -0.67 16.59
CA LEU A 162 -2.03 -1.68 17.58
C LEU A 162 -3.25 -2.52 17.13
N HIS A 163 -4.22 -1.84 16.53
CA HIS A 163 -5.56 -2.33 16.20
C HIS A 163 -6.07 -1.75 14.86
N PHE A 164 -5.30 -1.88 13.78
CA PHE A 164 -5.61 -1.50 12.40
C PHE A 164 -7.10 -1.63 12.05
N GLN A 165 -7.69 -2.82 12.20
CA GLN A 165 -9.10 -3.09 11.85
C GLN A 165 -10.14 -2.15 12.50
N GLN A 166 -9.81 -1.50 13.64
CA GLN A 166 -10.67 -0.57 14.37
C GLN A 166 -10.37 0.90 14.03
N SER A 167 -9.35 1.17 13.22
CA SER A 167 -8.91 2.53 12.90
C SER A 167 -9.72 3.17 11.78
N SER A 168 -9.70 4.51 11.74
CA SER A 168 -10.14 5.31 10.59
C SER A 168 -9.39 4.92 9.31
N LEU A 169 -8.13 4.54 9.43
CA LEU A 169 -7.28 4.09 8.33
C LEU A 169 -7.79 2.78 7.68
N ALA A 170 -8.14 1.78 8.48
CA ALA A 170 -8.76 0.56 7.95
C ALA A 170 -10.11 0.85 7.28
N THR A 171 -10.89 1.76 7.86
CA THR A 171 -12.16 2.19 7.25
C THR A 171 -11.93 2.78 5.86
N ALA A 172 -10.94 3.67 5.71
CA ALA A 172 -10.58 4.25 4.42
C ALA A 172 -10.13 3.18 3.41
N PHE A 173 -9.26 2.25 3.81
CA PHE A 173 -8.74 1.20 2.93
C PHE A 173 -9.84 0.23 2.51
N ASN A 174 -10.69 -0.18 3.46
CA ASN A 174 -11.81 -1.07 3.22
C ASN A 174 -12.83 -0.44 2.28
N ASN A 175 -13.12 0.85 2.42
CA ASN A 175 -14.03 1.56 1.52
C ASN A 175 -13.50 1.55 0.08
N ALA A 176 -12.21 1.85 -0.11
CA ALA A 176 -11.58 1.84 -1.43
C ALA A 176 -11.61 0.45 -2.07
N LEU A 177 -11.17 -0.59 -1.34
CA LEU A 177 -11.16 -1.96 -1.87
C LEU A 177 -12.57 -2.48 -2.13
N ARG A 178 -13.52 -2.22 -1.23
CA ARG A 178 -14.93 -2.63 -1.41
C ARG A 178 -15.53 -2.00 -2.66
N ALA A 179 -15.33 -0.70 -2.87
CA ALA A 179 -15.80 -0.02 -4.07
C ALA A 179 -15.24 -0.66 -5.34
N ARG A 180 -13.95 -1.02 -5.34
CA ARG A 180 -13.32 -1.75 -6.44
C ARG A 180 -13.92 -3.14 -6.66
N LEU A 181 -14.15 -3.91 -5.60
CA LEU A 181 -14.77 -5.23 -5.71
C LEU A 181 -16.18 -5.16 -6.29
N VAL A 182 -17.00 -4.21 -5.83
CA VAL A 182 -18.36 -3.98 -6.36
C VAL A 182 -18.30 -3.56 -7.83
N GLN A 183 -17.41 -2.64 -8.19
CA GLN A 183 -17.23 -2.18 -9.57
C GLN A 183 -16.84 -3.31 -10.54
N LEU A 184 -16.12 -4.33 -10.05
CA LEU A 184 -15.73 -5.51 -10.84
C LEU A 184 -16.85 -6.58 -10.92
N GLY A 185 -17.98 -6.37 -10.23
CA GLY A 185 -19.17 -7.21 -10.29
C GLY A 185 -19.37 -8.13 -9.10
N ILE A 186 -18.88 -7.79 -7.89
CA ILE A 186 -19.41 -8.39 -6.66
C ILE A 186 -20.74 -7.73 -6.33
N ASP A 187 -21.84 -8.39 -6.71
CA ASP A 187 -23.20 -7.88 -6.52
C ASP A 187 -23.69 -8.02 -5.05
N ASP A 188 -23.11 -8.96 -4.29
CA ASP A 188 -23.41 -9.11 -2.87
C ASP A 188 -22.51 -8.22 -2.01
N LEU A 189 -23.06 -7.08 -1.58
CA LEU A 189 -22.37 -6.15 -0.68
C LEU A 189 -21.94 -6.81 0.64
N LYS A 190 -22.67 -7.81 1.15
CA LYS A 190 -22.26 -8.54 2.36
C LYS A 190 -21.00 -9.36 2.11
N MET A 191 -20.88 -9.95 0.93
CA MET A 191 -19.66 -10.65 0.52
C MET A 191 -18.49 -9.69 0.41
N ALA A 192 -18.66 -8.54 -0.25
CA ALA A 192 -17.61 -7.53 -0.37
C ALA A 192 -17.15 -7.01 1.00
N ASN A 193 -18.09 -6.75 1.92
CA ASN A 193 -17.79 -6.37 3.31
C ASN A 193 -16.98 -7.45 4.04
N ARG A 194 -17.40 -8.71 3.93
CA ARG A 194 -16.70 -9.83 4.59
C ARG A 194 -15.26 -9.97 4.09
N ILE A 195 -15.02 -9.75 2.79
CA ILE A 195 -13.67 -9.79 2.21
C ILE A 195 -12.79 -8.71 2.86
N VAL A 196 -13.23 -7.45 2.85
CA VAL A 196 -12.41 -6.34 3.37
C VAL A 196 -12.22 -6.41 4.89
N GLU A 197 -13.19 -6.94 5.64
CA GLU A 197 -13.06 -7.20 7.08
C GLU A 197 -11.99 -8.25 7.39
N VAL A 198 -11.97 -9.36 6.63
CA VAL A 198 -10.95 -10.41 6.79
C VAL A 198 -9.57 -9.86 6.46
N ILE A 199 -9.46 -9.04 5.40
CA ILE A 199 -8.21 -8.39 5.02
C ILE A 199 -7.75 -7.45 6.14
N ALA A 200 -8.59 -6.50 6.59
CA ALA A 200 -8.22 -5.59 7.67
C ALA A 200 -7.79 -6.31 8.96
N LYS A 201 -8.45 -7.43 9.30
CA LYS A 201 -8.07 -8.25 10.45
C LYS A 201 -6.70 -8.91 10.29
N LYS A 202 -6.36 -9.37 9.09
CA LYS A 202 -5.04 -9.96 8.79
C LYS A 202 -3.95 -8.90 8.64
N THR A 203 -4.26 -7.71 8.13
CA THR A 203 -3.35 -6.56 8.05
C THR A 203 -2.72 -6.23 9.39
N ASN A 204 -3.47 -6.32 10.50
CA ASN A 204 -2.94 -6.16 11.85
C ASN A 204 -1.73 -7.04 12.15
N ARG A 205 -1.75 -8.31 11.71
CA ARG A 205 -0.63 -9.25 11.91
C ARG A 205 0.59 -8.80 11.11
N HIS A 206 0.38 -8.46 9.85
CA HIS A 206 1.43 -8.01 8.94
C HIS A 206 2.06 -6.69 9.40
N MET A 207 1.24 -5.76 9.89
CA MET A 207 1.74 -4.51 10.47
C MET A 207 2.65 -4.78 11.66
N LYS A 208 2.29 -5.70 12.57
CA LYS A 208 3.16 -6.04 13.71
C LYS A 208 4.52 -6.58 13.26
N THR A 209 4.54 -7.44 12.25
CA THR A 209 5.80 -7.96 11.67
C THR A 209 6.62 -6.83 11.05
N ALA A 210 6.02 -6.03 10.16
CA ALA A 210 6.72 -4.94 9.49
C ALA A 210 7.22 -3.85 10.46
N ILE A 211 6.46 -3.56 11.52
CA ILE A 211 6.87 -2.66 12.59
C ILE A 211 8.09 -3.23 13.35
N ALA A 212 8.08 -4.52 13.66
CA ALA A 212 9.22 -5.16 14.32
C ALA A 212 10.48 -5.11 13.44
N ASP A 213 10.35 -5.36 12.14
CA ASP A 213 11.44 -5.32 11.18
C ASP A 213 11.97 -3.89 10.94
N ALA A 214 11.10 -2.90 11.07
CA ALA A 214 11.43 -1.49 10.96
C ALA A 214 11.82 -0.85 12.31
N LYS A 215 11.92 -1.61 13.40
CA LYS A 215 12.17 -1.06 14.75
C LYS A 215 13.41 -0.17 14.84
N SER A 216 14.46 -0.47 14.08
CA SER A 216 15.67 0.39 14.01
C SER A 216 15.43 1.75 13.32
N CYS A 217 14.36 1.86 12.54
CA CYS A 217 13.99 3.03 11.74
C CYS A 217 12.76 3.75 12.30
N LEU A 218 12.17 3.23 13.38
CA LEU A 218 10.92 3.71 13.95
C LEU A 218 11.16 4.22 15.37
N ASN A 219 10.80 5.48 15.61
CA ASN A 219 10.70 6.03 16.97
C ASN A 219 9.38 5.60 17.63
N LEU A 220 9.10 4.30 17.62
CA LEU A 220 7.90 3.72 18.22
C LEU A 220 8.11 3.55 19.72
N ARG A 221 7.85 4.61 20.49
CA ARG A 221 7.42 4.45 21.88
C ARG A 221 5.95 4.06 21.89
N LEU A 222 5.69 2.78 21.56
CA LEU A 222 4.43 2.13 21.87
C LEU A 222 4.50 1.69 23.35
N GLU A 223 4.43 2.68 24.24
CA GLU A 223 4.22 2.45 25.68
C GLU A 223 2.74 2.25 25.97
#